data_AF-A0A8H5QS03-F1
#
_entry.id   AF-A0A8H5QS03-F1
#
_cell.length_a   1.000
_cell.length_b   1.000
_cell.length_c   1.000
_cell.angle_alpha   90.00
_cell.angle_beta   90.00
_cell.angle_gamma   90.00
#
_symmetry.space_group_name_H-M   'P 1'
#
loop_
_entity.id
_entity.type
_entity.pdbx_description
1 polymer ?
#
loop_
_entity_poly.entity_id
_entity_poly.type
_entity_poly.pdbx_seq_one_letter_code
_entity_poly.pdbx_strand_id
1 'polypeptide(L)'
;MAHTFDISPEKRASRANFIWRQLFVTPPPVSSDEINLAGRTALVTGATGGIGLEITRQLLSLGCKVIIGVRDERKGELVRQDLLQESNLDDDMVQVWKLDLSSYQSIISFAANAKSLDNLNIAILNAGIYKVSEAFSSTGYEEGMQINYLSNILLLIKLLPIIKKNAPNGETGHVCLVSSDTAAWAKFEERTSTPLLPAFKKPMQTWDMGKRYGKRMVTTSKVTRYSPLFEFHYERDGRLVVRETHYAENKLVQDGRSGPPLHIHCGQTEYFQVESGTLAVIRNEKKSVLTQGGGIIKIPPGTRHRFWAEAPVTEDLVFRVWAEPQNLNRGFDEAFLRNYLGFLRDCEDQNIQPSIFQLALLGWGGDTLLSPPFWVPLWILRLFHFILAHLVGRLLLGYTSSYPEYNPKSNRDEGGLKKTV
;
A
#
# COMPACT_ATOMS: atom_id res chain seq x y z
N MET A 1 -6.62 -23.92 -23.15
CA MET A 1 -5.22 -23.45 -23.01
C MET A 1 -5.27 -22.13 -22.26
N ALA A 2 -4.51 -21.99 -21.17
CA ALA A 2 -4.51 -20.74 -20.39
C ALA A 2 -3.89 -19.61 -21.23
N HIS A 3 -4.48 -18.42 -21.21
CA HIS A 3 -3.81 -17.22 -21.71
C HIS A 3 -2.51 -17.03 -20.94
N THR A 4 -1.39 -17.06 -21.66
CA THR A 4 -0.10 -16.61 -21.15
C THR A 4 -0.14 -15.09 -21.03
N PHE A 5 -0.16 -14.59 -19.80
CA PHE A 5 -0.02 -13.16 -19.56
C PHE A 5 1.43 -12.72 -19.66
N ASP A 6 1.55 -11.54 -20.26
CA ASP A 6 2.76 -10.82 -20.61
C ASP A 6 3.58 -10.48 -19.34
N ILE A 7 4.75 -11.13 -19.26
CA ILE A 7 5.91 -10.90 -18.38
C ILE A 7 5.70 -10.02 -17.14
N SER A 8 5.93 -10.60 -15.95
CA SER A 8 6.00 -9.89 -14.68
C SER A 8 6.89 -8.63 -14.75
N PRO A 9 6.67 -7.58 -13.93
CA PRO A 9 7.47 -6.35 -13.97
C PRO A 9 8.98 -6.59 -13.96
N GLU A 10 9.45 -7.63 -13.27
CA GLU A 10 10.86 -8.04 -13.22
C GLU A 10 11.38 -8.56 -14.56
N LYS A 11 10.52 -9.26 -15.32
CA LYS A 11 10.84 -9.71 -16.68
C LYS A 11 10.78 -8.54 -17.67
N ARG A 12 9.80 -7.64 -17.56
CA ARG A 12 9.72 -6.41 -18.39
C ARG A 12 10.91 -5.49 -18.16
N ALA A 13 11.32 -5.30 -16.92
CA ALA A 13 12.48 -4.48 -16.57
C ALA A 13 13.81 -5.24 -16.70
N SER A 14 13.87 -6.45 -17.25
CA SER A 14 15.16 -7.16 -17.37
C SER A 14 16.19 -6.38 -18.20
N ARG A 15 17.49 -6.58 -17.92
CA ARG A 15 18.57 -5.88 -18.65
C ARG A 15 18.51 -6.12 -20.16
N ALA A 16 18.17 -7.34 -20.58
CA ALA A 16 18.00 -7.67 -21.99
C ALA A 16 16.84 -6.89 -22.63
N ASN A 17 15.69 -6.82 -21.95
CA ASN A 17 14.55 -6.04 -22.43
C ASN A 17 14.82 -4.53 -22.43
N PHE A 18 15.59 -4.03 -21.46
CA PHE A 18 16.05 -2.64 -21.48
C PHE A 18 16.86 -2.35 -22.74
N ILE A 19 17.89 -3.15 -23.04
CA ILE A 19 18.72 -2.98 -24.25
C ILE A 19 17.88 -3.10 -25.52
N TRP A 20 16.99 -4.09 -25.59
CA TRP A 20 16.07 -4.25 -26.72
C TRP A 20 15.22 -3.00 -26.95
N ARG A 21 14.62 -2.44 -25.89
CA ARG A 21 13.84 -1.20 -26.00
C ARG A 21 14.68 -0.01 -26.45
N GLN A 22 15.92 0.12 -25.97
CA GLN A 22 16.79 1.22 -26.38
C GLN A 22 17.18 1.17 -27.87
N LEU A 23 17.31 -0.04 -28.42
CA LEU A 23 17.81 -0.22 -29.79
C LEU A 23 16.71 -0.39 -30.85
N PHE A 24 15.55 -0.93 -30.46
CA PHE A 24 14.55 -1.41 -31.42
C PHE A 24 13.12 -0.93 -31.17
N VAL A 25 12.89 -0.14 -30.11
CA VAL A 25 11.54 0.36 -29.80
C VAL A 25 11.55 1.88 -29.85
N THR A 26 10.76 2.43 -30.76
CA THR A 26 10.46 3.86 -30.79
C THR A 26 9.03 4.05 -30.30
N PRO A 27 8.80 4.85 -29.23
CA PRO A 27 7.44 5.20 -28.82
C PRO A 27 6.69 5.87 -29.98
N PRO A 28 5.42 5.51 -30.23
CA PRO A 28 4.64 6.19 -31.25
C PRO A 28 4.46 7.67 -30.89
N PRO A 29 4.45 8.58 -31.87
CA PRO A 29 4.11 9.97 -31.62
C PRO A 29 2.65 10.08 -31.18
N VAL A 30 2.36 11.01 -30.28
CA VAL A 30 0.98 11.35 -29.88
C VAL A 30 0.52 12.54 -30.72
N SER A 31 -0.61 12.42 -31.40
CA SER A 31 -1.23 13.52 -32.17
C SER A 31 -2.36 14.18 -31.38
N SER A 32 -2.51 15.50 -31.53
CA SER A 32 -3.67 16.26 -31.03
C SER A 32 -5.00 15.83 -31.66
N ASP A 33 -4.95 15.14 -32.81
CA ASP A 33 -6.14 14.58 -33.46
C ASP A 33 -6.70 13.36 -32.71
N GLU A 34 -5.84 12.65 -31.98
CA GLU A 34 -6.21 11.45 -31.22
C GLU A 34 -6.54 11.78 -29.75
N ILE A 35 -5.82 12.74 -29.18
CA ILE A 35 -5.93 13.11 -27.76
C ILE A 35 -6.04 14.63 -27.62
N ASN A 36 -7.06 15.11 -26.92
CA ASN A 36 -7.23 16.51 -26.57
C ASN A 36 -7.38 16.67 -25.05
N LEU A 37 -6.51 17.49 -24.46
CA LEU A 37 -6.46 17.77 -23.01
C LEU A 37 -6.90 19.20 -22.68
N ALA A 38 -7.55 19.90 -23.60
CA ALA A 38 -8.11 21.23 -23.37
C ALA A 38 -9.03 21.24 -22.14
N GLY A 39 -8.91 22.30 -21.33
CA GLY A 39 -9.65 22.46 -20.08
C GLY A 39 -9.07 21.70 -18.88
N ARG A 40 -8.10 20.80 -19.10
CA ARG A 40 -7.40 20.08 -18.02
C ARG A 40 -6.16 20.82 -17.54
N THR A 41 -5.83 20.63 -16.27
CA THR A 41 -4.55 21.08 -15.69
C THR A 41 -3.68 19.89 -15.30
N ALA A 42 -2.41 19.95 -15.70
CA ALA A 42 -1.37 19.01 -15.33
C ALA A 42 -0.33 19.65 -14.40
N LEU A 43 0.10 18.93 -13.38
CA LEU A 43 1.28 19.25 -12.59
C LEU A 43 2.46 18.43 -13.08
N VAL A 44 3.59 19.06 -13.40
CA VAL A 44 4.85 18.39 -13.74
C VAL A 44 5.95 18.84 -12.78
N THR A 45 6.56 17.89 -12.07
CA THR A 45 7.73 18.20 -11.22
C THR A 45 9.04 17.99 -11.99
N GLY A 46 10.04 18.83 -11.73
CA GLY A 46 11.34 18.69 -12.41
C GLY A 46 11.28 19.06 -13.91
N ALA A 47 10.41 20.00 -14.26
CA ALA A 47 10.16 20.42 -15.64
C ALA A 47 11.19 21.41 -16.22
N THR A 48 12.23 21.79 -15.46
CA THR A 48 13.24 22.78 -15.92
C THR A 48 14.34 22.17 -16.82
N GLY A 49 14.15 20.96 -17.31
CA GLY A 49 15.07 20.27 -18.21
C GLY A 49 14.73 18.79 -18.39
N GLY A 50 15.41 18.15 -19.34
CA GLY A 50 15.32 16.71 -19.60
C GLY A 50 13.89 16.22 -19.89
N ILE A 51 13.55 15.06 -19.33
CA ILE A 51 12.25 14.39 -19.55
C ILE A 51 11.08 15.28 -19.12
N GLY A 52 11.19 15.97 -17.97
CA GLY A 52 10.09 16.80 -17.47
C GLY A 52 9.77 18.00 -18.36
N LEU A 53 10.79 18.59 -19.00
CA LEU A 53 10.59 19.70 -19.95
C LEU A 53 9.85 19.21 -21.19
N GLU A 54 10.25 18.05 -21.73
CA GLU A 54 9.63 17.51 -22.93
C GLU A 54 8.20 17.02 -22.70
N ILE A 55 7.95 16.42 -21.53
CA ILE A 55 6.59 16.11 -21.07
C ILE A 55 5.74 17.39 -21.02
N THR A 56 6.30 18.49 -20.53
CA THR A 56 5.58 19.78 -20.46
C THR A 56 5.24 20.27 -21.86
N ARG A 57 6.17 20.23 -22.82
CA ARG A 57 5.87 20.58 -24.22
C ARG A 57 4.75 19.76 -24.82
N GLN A 58 4.78 18.43 -24.65
CA GLN A 58 3.76 17.55 -25.21
C GLN A 58 2.39 17.78 -24.57
N LEU A 59 2.32 18.03 -23.25
CA LEU A 59 1.05 18.37 -22.60
C LEU A 59 0.48 19.69 -23.15
N LEU A 60 1.33 20.69 -23.35
CA LEU A 60 0.93 21.98 -23.91
C LEU A 60 0.45 21.84 -25.36
N SER A 61 1.12 21.03 -26.20
CA SER A 61 0.70 20.78 -27.58
C SER A 61 -0.64 20.05 -27.69
N LEU A 62 -1.06 19.35 -26.63
CA LEU A 62 -2.38 18.73 -26.50
C LEU A 62 -3.42 19.67 -25.86
N GLY A 63 -3.08 20.94 -25.63
CA GLY A 63 -3.98 21.97 -25.07
C GLY A 63 -4.11 21.95 -23.55
N CYS A 64 -3.27 21.20 -22.82
CA CYS A 64 -3.33 21.13 -21.37
C CYS A 64 -2.66 22.36 -20.73
N LYS A 65 -3.27 22.95 -19.69
CA LYS A 65 -2.58 23.92 -18.84
C LYS A 65 -1.58 23.20 -17.95
N VAL A 66 -0.36 23.72 -17.82
CA VAL A 66 0.71 23.06 -17.06
C VAL A 66 1.20 23.92 -15.91
N ILE A 67 1.16 23.36 -14.70
CA ILE A 67 1.84 23.89 -13.52
C ILE A 67 3.18 23.17 -13.42
N ILE A 68 4.29 23.92 -13.47
CA ILE A 68 5.63 23.39 -13.26
C ILE A 68 6.07 23.60 -11.81
N GLY A 69 6.25 22.49 -11.08
CA GLY A 69 6.79 22.48 -9.73
C GLY A 69 8.31 22.53 -9.74
N VAL A 70 8.89 23.64 -9.29
CA VAL A 70 10.33 23.91 -9.41
C VAL A 70 10.98 24.34 -8.09
N ARG A 71 12.24 23.93 -7.89
CA ARG A 71 13.03 24.39 -6.73
C ARG A 71 13.51 25.83 -6.89
N ASP A 72 13.92 26.22 -8.09
CA ASP A 72 14.39 27.57 -8.43
C ASP A 72 13.35 28.23 -9.34
N GLU A 73 12.58 29.17 -8.80
CA GLU A 73 11.49 29.85 -9.52
C GLU A 73 12.01 30.73 -10.65
N ARG A 74 13.20 31.34 -10.50
CA ARG A 74 13.80 32.14 -11.56
C ARG A 74 14.14 31.26 -12.76
N LYS A 75 14.69 30.06 -12.52
CA LYS A 75 14.92 29.09 -13.60
C LYS A 75 13.60 28.59 -14.20
N GLY A 76 12.59 28.36 -13.37
CA GLY A 76 11.25 27.99 -13.83
C GLY A 76 10.62 29.03 -14.74
N GLU A 77 10.77 30.31 -14.40
CA GLU A 77 10.20 31.42 -15.16
C GLU A 77 10.84 31.58 -16.54
N LEU A 78 12.17 31.40 -16.64
CA LEU A 78 12.85 31.37 -17.93
C LEU A 78 12.30 30.25 -18.83
N VAL A 79 12.18 29.04 -18.28
CA VAL A 79 11.62 27.89 -19.01
C VAL A 79 10.17 28.13 -19.41
N ARG A 80 9.37 28.74 -18.55
CA ARG A 80 8.00 29.15 -18.86
C ARG A 80 7.95 30.10 -20.06
N GLN A 81 8.78 31.15 -20.06
CA GLN A 81 8.84 32.12 -21.15
C GLN A 81 9.22 31.44 -22.47
N ASP A 82 10.24 30.58 -22.45
CA ASP A 82 10.66 29.82 -23.62
C ASP A 82 9.52 28.94 -24.15
N LEU A 83 8.82 28.19 -23.30
CA LEU A 83 7.71 27.31 -23.69
C LEU A 83 6.54 28.09 -24.31
N LEU A 84 6.16 29.22 -23.70
CA LEU A 84 5.07 30.06 -24.20
C LEU A 84 5.43 30.69 -25.55
N GLN A 85 6.67 31.14 -25.72
CA GLN A 85 7.17 31.73 -26.97
C GLN A 85 7.32 30.70 -28.08
N GLU A 86 7.90 29.52 -27.79
CA GLU A 86 8.10 28.41 -28.74
C GLU A 86 6.77 27.97 -29.38
N SER A 87 5.68 27.99 -28.61
CA SER A 87 4.38 27.43 -29.00
C SER A 87 3.30 28.49 -29.26
N ASN A 88 3.63 29.78 -29.18
CA ASN A 88 2.69 30.91 -29.30
C ASN A 88 1.42 30.72 -28.44
N LEU A 89 1.63 30.43 -27.15
CA LEU A 89 0.57 30.13 -26.18
C LEU A 89 0.25 31.34 -25.30
N ASP A 90 -0.97 31.37 -24.77
CA ASP A 90 -1.41 32.37 -23.80
C ASP A 90 -0.63 32.27 -22.49
N ASP A 91 -0.46 33.41 -21.81
CA ASP A 91 0.36 33.56 -20.59
C ASP A 91 -0.07 32.60 -19.46
N ASP A 92 -1.35 32.25 -19.37
CA ASP A 92 -1.90 31.39 -18.32
C ASP A 92 -1.76 29.89 -18.60
N MET A 93 -1.24 29.49 -19.77
CA MET A 93 -1.03 28.09 -20.13
C MET A 93 0.08 27.41 -19.33
N VAL A 94 1.04 28.17 -18.82
CA VAL A 94 2.13 27.67 -17.98
C VAL A 94 2.21 28.49 -16.70
N GLN A 95 2.27 27.82 -15.55
CA GLN A 95 2.45 28.46 -14.24
C GLN A 95 3.66 27.89 -13.51
N VAL A 96 4.43 28.76 -12.85
CA VAL A 96 5.61 28.36 -12.06
C VAL A 96 5.26 28.35 -10.58
N TRP A 97 5.38 27.18 -9.93
CA TRP A 97 5.09 27.04 -8.51
C TRP A 97 6.31 26.52 -7.76
N LYS A 98 6.62 27.14 -6.61
CA LYS A 98 7.70 26.71 -5.72
C LYS A 98 7.46 25.31 -5.17
N LEU A 99 8.36 24.38 -5.45
CA LEU A 99 8.39 23.03 -4.90
C LEU A 99 9.83 22.55 -4.70
N ASP A 100 10.25 22.47 -3.43
CA ASP A 100 11.52 21.87 -3.04
C ASP A 100 11.29 20.52 -2.35
N LEU A 101 11.57 19.43 -3.08
CA LEU A 101 11.46 18.07 -2.56
C LEU A 101 12.49 17.74 -1.46
N SER A 102 13.46 18.61 -1.18
CA SER A 102 14.33 18.48 -0.01
C SER A 102 13.68 19.00 1.29
N SER A 103 12.51 19.64 1.21
CA SER A 103 11.80 20.21 2.36
C SER A 103 10.36 19.70 2.44
N TYR A 104 10.04 18.91 3.47
CA TYR A 104 8.65 18.47 3.70
C TYR A 104 7.69 19.63 3.91
N GLN A 105 8.14 20.74 4.50
CA GLN A 105 7.33 21.94 4.64
C GLN A 105 7.00 22.55 3.27
N SER A 106 7.96 22.58 2.35
CA SER A 106 7.70 23.03 0.97
C SER A 106 6.64 22.18 0.29
N ILE A 107 6.70 20.85 0.47
CA ILE A 107 5.72 19.91 -0.11
C ILE A 107 4.32 20.12 0.48
N ILE A 108 4.24 20.31 1.81
CA ILE A 108 2.98 20.55 2.51
C ILE A 108 2.36 21.87 2.04
N SER A 109 3.15 22.94 1.97
CA SER A 109 2.68 24.26 1.50
C SER A 109 2.25 24.20 0.04
N PHE A 110 3.03 23.54 -0.82
CA PHE A 110 2.68 23.35 -2.23
C PHE A 110 1.33 22.63 -2.38
N ALA A 111 1.14 21.53 -1.65
CA ALA A 111 -0.11 20.77 -1.73
C ALA A 111 -1.29 21.51 -1.10
N ALA A 112 -1.06 22.36 -0.10
CA ALA A 112 -2.09 23.23 0.46
C ALA A 112 -2.57 24.24 -0.60
N ASN A 113 -1.66 24.85 -1.34
CA ASN A 113 -1.98 25.74 -2.45
C ASN A 113 -2.73 25.00 -3.56
N ALA A 114 -2.33 23.77 -3.88
CA ALA A 114 -2.98 22.96 -4.92
C ALA A 114 -4.46 22.65 -4.62
N LYS A 115 -4.92 22.77 -3.36
CA LYS A 115 -6.34 22.55 -3.01
C LYS A 115 -7.29 23.58 -3.61
N SER A 116 -6.79 24.76 -3.99
CA SER A 116 -7.60 25.80 -4.65
C SER A 116 -7.76 25.56 -6.15
N LEU A 117 -7.13 24.53 -6.71
CA LEU A 117 -7.31 24.15 -8.10
C LEU A 117 -8.58 23.34 -8.24
N ASP A 118 -9.46 23.72 -9.16
CA ASP A 118 -10.70 22.99 -9.45
C ASP A 118 -10.55 22.00 -10.61
N ASN A 119 -9.41 22.00 -11.30
CA ASN A 119 -9.18 21.20 -12.51
C ASN A 119 -7.79 20.54 -12.55
N LEU A 120 -7.17 20.25 -11.41
CA LEU A 120 -5.95 19.44 -11.38
C LEU A 120 -6.28 17.97 -11.66
N ASN A 121 -6.09 17.53 -12.91
CA ASN A 121 -6.46 16.19 -13.37
C ASN A 121 -5.27 15.26 -13.54
N ILE A 122 -4.07 15.81 -13.81
CA ILE A 122 -2.87 15.05 -14.14
C ILE A 122 -1.74 15.46 -13.20
N ALA A 123 -1.03 14.50 -12.61
CA ALA A 123 0.19 14.76 -11.86
C ALA A 123 1.33 13.85 -12.32
N ILE A 124 2.40 14.44 -12.83
CA ILE A 124 3.61 13.78 -13.30
C ILE A 124 4.73 14.12 -12.31
N LEU A 125 4.98 13.18 -11.42
CA LEU A 125 6.00 13.25 -10.39
C LEU A 125 7.33 12.78 -10.97
N ASN A 126 7.97 13.66 -11.74
CA ASN A 126 9.20 13.39 -12.49
C ASN A 126 10.49 13.82 -11.78
N ALA A 127 10.43 14.80 -10.87
CA ALA A 127 11.60 15.31 -10.18
C ALA A 127 12.33 14.20 -9.39
N GLY A 128 13.62 14.07 -9.68
CA GLY A 128 14.54 13.18 -9.00
C GLY A 128 15.99 13.63 -9.19
N ILE A 129 16.86 13.12 -8.33
CA ILE A 129 18.31 13.37 -8.37
C ILE A 129 19.07 12.06 -8.56
N TYR A 130 20.19 12.17 -9.25
CA TYR A 130 21.22 11.15 -9.31
C TYR A 130 22.50 11.74 -8.74
N LYS A 131 23.00 11.17 -7.63
CA LYS A 131 24.21 11.63 -6.94
C LYS A 131 25.28 10.55 -6.94
N VAL A 132 26.52 10.97 -7.13
CA VAL A 132 27.70 10.10 -7.18
C VAL A 132 28.32 9.83 -5.81
N SER A 133 27.88 10.55 -4.77
CA SER A 133 28.31 10.42 -3.39
C SER A 133 27.11 10.31 -2.45
N GLU A 134 27.32 9.70 -1.28
CA GLU A 134 26.31 9.65 -0.22
C GLU A 134 26.25 10.98 0.52
N ALA A 135 25.07 11.58 0.58
CA ALA A 135 24.80 12.78 1.35
C ALA A 135 23.48 12.63 2.07
N PHE A 136 23.40 13.18 3.29
CA PHE A 136 22.23 13.07 4.14
C PHE A 136 21.56 14.44 4.30
N SER A 137 20.24 14.41 4.18
CA SER A 137 19.37 15.55 4.44
C SER A 137 19.29 15.89 5.92
N SER A 138 18.71 17.06 6.22
CA SER A 138 18.39 17.49 7.59
C SER A 138 17.42 16.54 8.33
N THR A 139 16.68 15.69 7.61
CA THR A 139 15.78 14.70 8.20
C THR A 139 16.47 13.39 8.59
N GLY A 140 17.77 13.29 8.29
CA GLY A 140 18.61 12.12 8.53
C GLY A 140 18.44 11.01 7.50
N TYR A 141 17.69 11.24 6.42
CA TYR A 141 17.64 10.33 5.27
C TYR A 141 18.69 10.71 4.24
N GLU A 142 19.23 9.71 3.56
CA GLU A 142 20.04 9.95 2.36
C GLU A 142 19.24 10.77 1.34
N GLU A 143 19.84 11.80 0.76
CA GLU A 143 19.11 12.82 -0.01
C GLU A 143 18.38 12.25 -1.23
N GLY A 144 18.98 11.27 -1.93
CA GLY A 144 18.33 10.59 -3.03
C GLY A 144 17.10 9.80 -2.58
N MET A 145 17.19 9.09 -1.44
CA MET A 145 16.04 8.41 -0.83
C MET A 145 14.95 9.40 -0.41
N GLN A 146 15.34 10.54 0.18
CA GLN A 146 14.38 11.56 0.54
C GLN A 146 13.68 12.12 -0.70
N ILE A 147 14.44 12.67 -1.66
CA ILE A 147 13.89 13.40 -2.79
C ILE A 147 13.16 12.46 -3.75
N ASN A 148 13.81 11.39 -4.21
CA ASN A 148 13.27 10.55 -5.27
C ASN A 148 12.09 9.72 -4.77
N TYR A 149 12.04 9.40 -3.48
CA TYR A 149 11.03 8.51 -2.92
C TYR A 149 10.17 9.17 -1.84
N LEU A 150 10.70 9.44 -0.64
CA LEU A 150 9.86 9.86 0.50
C LEU A 150 9.06 11.14 0.21
N SER A 151 9.71 12.11 -0.43
CA SER A 151 9.11 13.38 -0.81
C SER A 151 8.11 13.26 -1.95
N ASN A 152 8.41 12.47 -2.99
CA ASN A 152 7.46 12.19 -4.07
C ASN A 152 6.23 11.42 -3.56
N ILE A 153 6.41 10.46 -2.63
CA ILE A 153 5.30 9.75 -2.00
C ILE A 153 4.48 10.69 -1.11
N LEU A 154 5.11 11.56 -0.31
CA LEU A 154 4.39 12.55 0.48
C LEU A 154 3.57 13.49 -0.42
N LEU A 155 4.17 13.97 -1.50
CA LEU A 155 3.49 14.81 -2.49
C LEU A 155 2.30 14.06 -3.11
N LEU A 156 2.51 12.81 -3.54
CA LEU A 156 1.46 11.95 -4.08
C LEU A 156 0.29 11.80 -3.10
N ILE A 157 0.56 11.42 -1.85
CA ILE A 157 -0.46 11.25 -0.81
C ILE A 157 -1.28 12.53 -0.62
N LYS A 158 -0.64 13.70 -0.70
CA LYS A 158 -1.30 14.99 -0.54
C LYS A 158 -2.09 15.44 -1.77
N LEU A 159 -1.64 15.07 -2.97
CA LEU A 159 -2.32 15.40 -4.23
C LEU A 159 -3.49 14.46 -4.56
N LEU A 160 -3.43 13.19 -4.11
CA LEU A 160 -4.44 12.18 -4.41
C LEU A 160 -5.88 12.64 -4.11
N PRO A 161 -6.21 13.21 -2.93
CA PRO A 161 -7.56 13.71 -2.66
C PRO A 161 -8.00 14.84 -3.61
N ILE A 162 -7.06 15.70 -4.02
CA ILE A 162 -7.33 16.84 -4.91
C ILE A 162 -7.66 16.32 -6.32
N ILE A 163 -6.82 15.42 -6.84
CA ILE A 163 -6.99 14.81 -8.16
C ILE A 163 -8.28 13.98 -8.22
N LYS A 164 -8.61 13.25 -7.15
CA LYS A 164 -9.87 12.51 -7.05
C LYS A 164 -11.09 13.43 -7.07
N LYS A 165 -11.04 14.55 -6.33
CA LYS A 165 -12.13 15.53 -6.29
C LYS A 165 -12.35 16.19 -7.66
N ASN A 166 -11.27 16.49 -8.36
CA ASN A 166 -11.30 17.22 -9.63
C ASN A 166 -11.37 16.28 -10.85
N ALA A 167 -11.56 14.97 -10.65
CA ALA A 167 -11.73 14.05 -11.76
C ALA A 167 -13.01 14.43 -12.53
N PRO A 168 -12.95 14.62 -13.87
CA PRO A 168 -14.13 14.95 -14.66
C PRO A 168 -15.22 13.88 -14.46
N ASN A 169 -16.50 14.26 -14.48
CA ASN A 169 -17.61 13.32 -14.31
C ASN A 169 -17.47 12.13 -15.28
N GLY A 170 -17.24 10.93 -14.73
CA GLY A 170 -17.09 9.70 -15.51
C GLY A 170 -15.66 9.35 -15.94
N GLU A 171 -14.67 10.19 -15.64
CA GLU A 171 -13.26 9.95 -15.95
C GLU A 171 -12.38 9.84 -14.70
N THR A 172 -11.18 9.27 -14.85
CA THR A 172 -10.24 9.09 -13.74
C THR A 172 -9.15 10.15 -13.83
N GLY A 173 -8.78 10.75 -12.69
CA GLY A 173 -7.54 11.54 -12.62
C GLY A 173 -6.31 10.65 -12.83
N HIS A 174 -5.26 11.21 -13.44
CA HIS A 174 -4.06 10.46 -13.80
C HIS A 174 -2.86 10.88 -12.95
N VAL A 175 -2.15 9.88 -12.42
CA VAL A 175 -0.89 10.10 -11.71
C VAL A 175 0.18 9.22 -12.35
N CYS A 176 1.30 9.84 -12.71
CA CYS A 176 2.52 9.16 -13.11
C CYS A 176 3.63 9.46 -12.10
N LEU A 177 4.25 8.42 -11.54
CA LEU A 177 5.49 8.54 -10.80
C LEU A 177 6.63 8.02 -11.67
N VAL A 178 7.53 8.92 -12.09
CA VAL A 178 8.66 8.52 -12.91
C VAL A 178 9.66 7.77 -12.04
N SER A 179 10.04 6.59 -12.49
CA SER A 179 10.96 5.68 -11.81
C SER A 179 12.11 5.31 -12.75
N SER A 180 12.71 4.14 -12.56
CA SER A 180 13.79 3.61 -13.39
C SER A 180 13.78 2.09 -13.37
N ASP A 181 14.09 1.46 -14.50
CA ASP A 181 14.30 0.00 -14.60
C ASP A 181 15.38 -0.50 -13.62
N THR A 182 16.32 0.36 -13.25
CA THR A 182 17.36 0.04 -12.25
C THR A 182 16.77 -0.29 -10.87
N ALA A 183 15.56 0.16 -10.56
CA ALA A 183 14.81 -0.23 -9.37
C ALA A 183 14.61 -1.76 -9.31
N ALA A 184 14.27 -2.36 -10.45
CA ALA A 184 14.05 -3.80 -10.56
C ALA A 184 15.35 -4.61 -10.46
N TRP A 185 16.51 -3.98 -10.65
CA TRP A 185 17.83 -4.64 -10.57
C TRP A 185 18.47 -4.53 -9.19
N ALA A 186 17.92 -3.70 -8.29
CA ALA A 186 18.51 -3.48 -6.99
C ALA A 186 18.27 -4.65 -6.04
N LYS A 187 19.33 -5.00 -5.29
CA LYS A 187 19.20 -5.85 -4.12
C LYS A 187 18.60 -5.04 -2.98
N PHE A 188 17.45 -5.47 -2.46
CA PHE A 188 16.80 -4.84 -1.32
C PHE A 188 17.14 -5.60 -0.03
N GLU A 189 18.35 -5.37 0.48
CA GLU A 189 18.89 -6.09 1.64
C GLU A 189 18.11 -5.79 2.93
N GLU A 190 17.60 -4.56 3.06
CA GLU A 190 16.85 -4.09 4.22
C GLU A 190 15.38 -4.52 4.21
N ARG A 191 14.94 -5.34 3.24
CA ARG A 191 13.55 -5.82 3.16
C ARG A 191 13.05 -6.52 4.42
N THR A 192 13.97 -7.07 5.22
CA THR A 192 13.67 -7.74 6.50
C THR A 192 13.84 -6.82 7.72
N SER A 193 14.31 -5.59 7.52
CA SER A 193 14.52 -4.62 8.62
C SER A 193 13.19 -4.14 9.17
N THR A 194 13.03 -4.18 10.49
CA THR A 194 11.83 -3.69 11.19
C THR A 194 12.26 -2.84 12.39
N PRO A 195 11.87 -1.55 12.47
CA PRO A 195 11.16 -0.76 11.45
C PRO A 195 12.01 -0.49 10.19
N LEU A 196 11.37 -0.49 9.02
CA LEU A 196 12.05 -0.41 7.73
C LEU A 196 12.68 0.97 7.47
N LEU A 197 11.95 2.06 7.72
CA LEU A 197 12.41 3.41 7.37
C LEU A 197 13.72 3.82 8.09
N PRO A 198 13.92 3.54 9.39
CA PRO A 198 15.20 3.82 10.05
C PRO A 198 16.41 3.10 9.44
N ALA A 199 16.22 1.97 8.73
CA ALA A 199 17.32 1.30 8.04
C ALA A 199 17.92 2.17 6.91
N PHE A 200 17.13 3.07 6.32
CA PHE A 200 17.58 3.99 5.28
C PHE A 200 18.31 5.23 5.81
N LYS A 201 18.37 5.42 7.14
CA LYS A 201 19.17 6.48 7.77
C LYS A 201 20.62 6.08 8.01
N LYS A 202 20.96 4.81 7.77
CA LYS A 202 22.31 4.29 7.95
C LYS A 202 23.13 4.48 6.66
N PRO A 203 24.40 4.90 6.76
CA PRO A 203 25.31 4.91 5.62
C PRO A 203 25.53 3.49 5.10
N MET A 204 25.85 3.37 3.82
CA MET A 204 26.26 2.07 3.28
C MET A 204 27.61 1.65 3.88
N GLN A 205 27.76 0.37 4.23
CA GLN A 205 29.06 -0.17 4.67
C GLN A 205 30.10 -0.09 3.54
N THR A 206 29.68 -0.31 2.30
CA THR A 206 30.48 -0.11 1.08
C THR A 206 29.64 0.66 0.06
N TRP A 207 30.15 1.78 -0.44
CA TRP A 207 29.44 2.59 -1.42
C TRP A 207 29.32 1.84 -2.75
N ASP A 208 28.08 1.61 -3.19
CA ASP A 208 27.78 1.02 -4.49
C ASP A 208 26.64 1.82 -5.13
N MET A 209 27.00 2.57 -6.17
CA MET A 209 26.12 3.48 -6.90
C MET A 209 24.89 2.80 -7.46
N GLY A 210 25.06 1.63 -8.09
CA GLY A 210 23.98 0.90 -8.76
C GLY A 210 23.02 0.30 -7.75
N LYS A 211 23.54 -0.30 -6.67
CA LYS A 211 22.71 -0.83 -5.58
C LYS A 211 21.94 0.27 -4.87
N ARG A 212 22.58 1.41 -4.58
CA ARG A 212 21.96 2.50 -3.82
C ARG A 212 20.85 3.17 -4.61
N TYR A 213 21.07 3.44 -5.90
CA TYR A 213 20.08 4.13 -6.74
C TYR A 213 18.81 3.30 -6.93
N GLY A 214 18.93 2.03 -7.33
CA GLY A 214 17.73 1.19 -7.53
C GLY A 214 16.99 0.88 -6.23
N LYS A 215 17.70 0.75 -5.09
CA LYS A 215 17.07 0.50 -3.78
C LYS A 215 16.10 1.61 -3.36
N ARG A 216 16.35 2.86 -3.76
CA ARG A 216 15.47 4.01 -3.46
C ARG A 216 14.08 3.89 -4.08
N MET A 217 13.90 3.06 -5.12
CA MET A 217 12.66 2.98 -5.90
C MET A 217 11.83 1.70 -5.66
N VAL A 218 12.36 0.74 -4.89
CA VAL A 218 11.70 -0.55 -4.59
C VAL A 218 10.53 -0.43 -3.60
N THR A 219 10.45 0.65 -2.82
CA THR A 219 9.46 0.79 -1.74
C THR A 219 8.06 1.20 -2.21
N THR A 220 7.91 1.59 -3.48
CA THR A 220 6.70 2.16 -4.10
C THR A 220 5.54 1.17 -4.29
N SER A 221 5.80 -0.14 -4.25
CA SER A 221 4.88 -1.17 -4.75
C SER A 221 3.89 -1.74 -3.72
N LYS A 222 3.81 -1.22 -2.48
CA LYS A 222 3.05 -1.89 -1.40
C LYS A 222 1.93 -1.11 -0.70
N VAL A 223 1.58 0.09 -1.15
CA VAL A 223 0.49 0.87 -0.54
C VAL A 223 -0.73 0.92 -1.46
N THR A 224 -1.52 -0.16 -1.48
CA THR A 224 -2.88 -0.16 -2.06
C THR A 224 -3.91 -0.10 -0.94
N ARG A 225 -4.72 0.96 -0.96
CA ARG A 225 -5.87 1.21 -0.08
C ARG A 225 -7.07 0.37 -0.51
N TYR A 226 -7.18 -0.88 -0.09
CA TYR A 226 -8.42 -1.66 -0.27
C TYR A 226 -8.80 -2.57 0.91
N SER A 227 -7.88 -2.79 1.87
CA SER A 227 -8.12 -3.60 3.08
C SER A 227 -7.93 -2.78 4.37
N PRO A 228 -8.44 -3.25 5.53
CA PRO A 228 -8.12 -2.66 6.82
C PRO A 228 -6.60 -2.54 7.01
N LEU A 229 -6.13 -1.43 7.58
CA LEU A 229 -4.73 -1.29 7.94
C LEU A 229 -4.48 -2.00 9.28
N PHE A 230 -3.49 -2.88 9.31
CA PHE A 230 -3.07 -3.60 10.51
C PHE A 230 -1.69 -3.12 10.96
N GLU A 231 -1.60 -2.57 12.16
CA GLU A 231 -0.36 -2.13 12.79
C GLU A 231 -0.03 -3.04 13.98
N PHE A 232 1.12 -3.71 13.93
CA PHE A 232 1.55 -4.63 14.99
C PHE A 232 2.31 -3.85 16.06
N HIS A 233 1.82 -3.88 17.29
CA HIS A 233 2.44 -3.26 18.46
C HIS A 233 2.78 -4.32 19.51
N TYR A 234 3.95 -4.19 20.12
CA TYR A 234 4.35 -5.01 21.27
C TYR A 234 4.34 -4.14 22.52
N GLU A 235 3.55 -4.52 23.51
CA GLU A 235 3.54 -3.85 24.81
C GLU A 235 4.79 -4.21 25.62
N ARG A 236 5.04 -3.49 26.72
CA ARG A 236 6.25 -3.67 27.54
C ARG A 236 6.39 -5.08 28.12
N ASP A 237 5.26 -5.76 28.32
CA ASP A 237 5.16 -7.14 28.78
C ASP A 237 5.35 -8.18 27.66
N GLY A 238 5.60 -7.74 26.42
CA GLY A 238 5.79 -8.58 25.25
C GLY A 238 4.50 -9.00 24.55
N ARG A 239 3.33 -8.58 25.04
CA ARG A 239 2.03 -8.87 24.43
C ARG A 239 1.90 -8.22 23.06
N LEU A 240 1.49 -9.01 22.07
CA LEU A 240 1.11 -8.49 20.77
C LEU A 240 -0.28 -7.86 20.86
N VAL A 241 -0.36 -6.59 20.46
CA VAL A 241 -1.59 -5.86 20.24
C VAL A 241 -1.61 -5.34 18.81
N VAL A 242 -2.68 -5.62 18.10
CA VAL A 242 -2.85 -5.19 16.71
C VAL A 242 -3.80 -4.00 16.71
N ARG A 243 -3.35 -2.89 16.15
CA ARG A 243 -4.20 -1.72 15.92
C ARG A 243 -4.74 -1.81 14.50
N GLU A 244 -6.05 -1.92 14.38
CA GLU A 244 -6.76 -2.01 13.11
C GLU A 244 -7.42 -0.68 12.76
N THR A 245 -7.31 -0.25 11.51
CA THR A 245 -8.03 0.92 10.96
C THR A 245 -8.92 0.49 9.80
N HIS A 246 -10.22 0.74 9.94
CA HIS A 246 -11.27 0.47 8.96
C HIS A 246 -11.74 1.81 8.39
N TYR A 247 -11.29 2.14 7.18
CA TYR A 247 -11.52 3.46 6.58
C TYR A 247 -12.97 3.68 6.16
N ALA A 248 -13.58 4.79 6.60
CA ALA A 248 -14.97 5.12 6.31
C ALA A 248 -15.26 5.24 4.81
N GLU A 249 -14.28 5.71 4.02
CA GLU A 249 -14.42 5.82 2.56
C GLU A 249 -14.49 4.46 1.83
N ASN A 250 -14.17 3.35 2.50
CA ASN A 250 -14.16 2.03 1.89
C ASN A 250 -15.58 1.43 1.83
N LYS A 251 -16.00 1.01 0.63
CA LYS A 251 -17.31 0.38 0.40
C LYS A 251 -17.53 -0.87 1.26
N LEU A 252 -16.51 -1.71 1.47
CA LEU A 252 -16.63 -2.89 2.34
C LEU A 252 -16.89 -2.52 3.81
N VAL A 253 -16.34 -1.38 4.26
CA VAL A 253 -16.59 -0.84 5.61
C VAL A 253 -18.02 -0.34 5.71
N GLN A 254 -18.48 0.44 4.71
CA GLN A 254 -19.87 0.92 4.63
C GLN A 254 -20.88 -0.24 4.58
N ASP A 255 -20.53 -1.35 3.93
CA ASP A 255 -21.37 -2.56 3.84
C ASP A 255 -21.31 -3.45 5.10
N GLY A 256 -20.54 -3.08 6.14
CA GLY A 256 -20.38 -3.88 7.36
C GLY A 256 -19.59 -5.19 7.15
N ARG A 257 -18.72 -5.22 6.14
CA ARG A 257 -17.90 -6.37 5.72
C ARG A 257 -16.41 -6.19 6.02
N SER A 258 -16.05 -5.20 6.84
CA SER A 258 -14.66 -4.84 7.11
C SER A 258 -13.94 -5.75 8.10
N GLY A 259 -14.67 -6.44 8.99
CA GLY A 259 -14.09 -7.45 9.87
C GLY A 259 -14.24 -8.87 9.31
N PRO A 260 -13.66 -9.85 10.00
CA PRO A 260 -13.72 -11.24 9.58
C PRO A 260 -15.18 -11.75 9.55
N PRO A 261 -15.46 -12.79 8.74
CA PRO A 261 -16.73 -13.51 8.82
C PRO A 261 -16.92 -14.13 10.22
N LEU A 262 -18.10 -14.72 10.46
CA LEU A 262 -18.39 -15.40 11.72
C LEU A 262 -17.34 -16.48 11.99
N HIS A 263 -16.70 -16.42 13.16
CA HIS A 263 -15.60 -17.30 13.53
C HIS A 263 -15.57 -17.59 15.04
N ILE A 264 -14.65 -18.48 15.42
CA ILE A 264 -14.44 -18.96 16.79
C ILE A 264 -12.93 -19.08 17.04
N HIS A 265 -12.45 -18.49 18.14
CA HIS A 265 -11.15 -18.82 18.73
C HIS A 265 -11.33 -19.98 19.71
N CYS A 266 -10.58 -21.08 19.59
CA CYS A 266 -10.84 -22.27 20.40
C CYS A 266 -10.16 -22.25 21.78
N GLY A 267 -9.01 -21.61 21.88
CA GLY A 267 -8.14 -21.57 23.05
C GLY A 267 -7.78 -20.15 23.51
N GLN A 268 -8.18 -19.11 22.77
CA GLN A 268 -7.88 -17.72 23.12
C GLN A 268 -9.13 -16.89 23.41
N THR A 269 -8.99 -16.00 24.40
CA THR A 269 -9.90 -14.90 24.64
C THR A 269 -9.45 -13.72 23.79
N GLU A 270 -10.33 -13.19 22.95
CA GLU A 270 -10.05 -12.00 22.15
C GLU A 270 -10.58 -10.74 22.85
N TYR A 271 -9.83 -9.66 22.77
CA TYR A 271 -10.11 -8.40 23.45
C TYR A 271 -10.11 -7.25 22.46
N PHE A 272 -11.05 -6.31 22.64
CA PHE A 272 -11.22 -5.16 21.76
C PHE A 272 -11.31 -3.87 22.56
N GLN A 273 -10.59 -2.84 22.11
CA GLN A 273 -10.63 -1.49 22.68
C GLN A 273 -10.71 -0.46 21.54
N VAL A 274 -11.79 0.32 21.49
CA VAL A 274 -11.99 1.34 20.45
C VAL A 274 -11.25 2.63 20.79
N GLU A 275 -10.51 3.15 19.81
CA GLU A 275 -9.85 4.45 19.85
C GLU A 275 -10.68 5.54 19.15
N SER A 276 -11.32 5.23 18.02
CA SER A 276 -12.23 6.14 17.29
C SER A 276 -13.28 5.36 16.50
N GLY A 277 -14.39 6.02 16.15
CA GLY A 277 -15.49 5.38 15.42
C GLY A 277 -16.30 4.40 16.26
N THR A 278 -17.05 3.54 15.58
CA THR A 278 -18.02 2.64 16.22
C THR A 278 -17.80 1.19 15.78
N LEU A 279 -17.48 0.31 16.73
CA LEU A 279 -17.26 -1.12 16.52
C LEU A 279 -18.52 -1.88 16.92
N ALA A 280 -19.12 -2.61 15.98
CA ALA A 280 -20.12 -3.62 16.28
C ALA A 280 -19.47 -4.99 16.44
N VAL A 281 -19.91 -5.74 17.44
CA VAL A 281 -19.50 -7.12 17.69
C VAL A 281 -20.76 -7.94 17.95
N ILE A 282 -20.98 -9.01 17.19
CA ILE A 282 -22.02 -10.01 17.50
C ILE A 282 -21.36 -11.19 18.19
N ARG A 283 -21.95 -11.66 19.30
CA ARG A 283 -21.51 -12.82 20.07
C ARG A 283 -22.71 -13.70 20.39
N ASN A 284 -22.71 -14.94 19.90
CA ASN A 284 -23.84 -15.87 20.04
C ASN A 284 -25.17 -15.17 19.71
N GLU A 285 -25.24 -14.54 18.52
CA GLU A 285 -26.41 -13.80 17.99
C GLU A 285 -26.77 -12.50 18.72
N LYS A 286 -26.14 -12.19 19.87
CA LYS A 286 -26.33 -10.92 20.56
C LYS A 286 -25.36 -9.87 20.04
N LYS A 287 -25.89 -8.79 19.46
CA LYS A 287 -25.11 -7.63 19.01
C LYS A 287 -24.75 -6.73 20.19
N SER A 288 -23.52 -6.25 20.21
CA SER A 288 -22.99 -5.22 21.10
C SER A 288 -22.27 -4.17 20.26
N VAL A 289 -22.38 -2.91 20.65
CA VAL A 289 -21.74 -1.78 19.96
C VAL A 289 -20.84 -1.06 20.95
N LEU A 290 -19.63 -0.70 20.53
CA LEU A 290 -18.62 -0.03 21.33
C LEU A 290 -18.12 1.22 20.62
N THR A 291 -17.96 2.29 21.37
CA THR A 291 -17.36 3.55 20.93
C THR A 291 -16.15 3.87 21.79
N GLN A 292 -15.42 4.94 21.44
CA GLN A 292 -14.31 5.44 22.25
C GLN A 292 -14.75 5.67 23.71
N GLY A 293 -13.97 5.16 24.66
CA GLY A 293 -14.28 5.25 26.09
C GLY A 293 -15.26 4.20 26.61
N GLY A 294 -15.83 3.34 25.74
CA GLY A 294 -16.76 2.26 26.12
C GLY A 294 -16.15 1.09 26.90
N GLY A 295 -14.85 1.13 27.20
CA GLY A 295 -14.13 0.07 27.90
C GLY A 295 -13.59 -1.01 26.96
N ILE A 296 -13.44 -2.24 27.48
CA ILE A 296 -12.87 -3.38 26.74
C ILE A 296 -13.94 -4.46 26.56
N ILE A 297 -14.18 -4.86 25.31
CA ILE A 297 -14.98 -6.05 25.01
C ILE A 297 -14.09 -7.28 25.09
N LYS A 298 -14.57 -8.32 25.80
CA LYS A 298 -13.90 -9.62 25.93
C LYS A 298 -14.73 -10.70 25.26
N ILE A 299 -14.10 -11.54 24.45
CA ILE A 299 -14.73 -12.65 23.75
C ILE A 299 -14.07 -13.94 24.23
N PRO A 300 -14.73 -14.73 25.11
CA PRO A 300 -14.16 -15.97 25.61
C PRO A 300 -13.94 -17.02 24.51
N PRO A 301 -13.01 -17.98 24.71
CA PRO A 301 -12.80 -19.08 23.79
C PRO A 301 -14.09 -19.87 23.56
N GLY A 302 -14.26 -20.40 22.35
CA GLY A 302 -15.45 -21.16 21.95
C GLY A 302 -16.68 -20.30 21.62
N THR A 303 -16.59 -18.98 21.78
CA THR A 303 -17.70 -18.06 21.45
C THR A 303 -17.76 -17.81 19.94
N ARG A 304 -18.95 -17.94 19.34
CA ARG A 304 -19.16 -17.55 17.93
C ARG A 304 -19.29 -16.05 17.84
N HIS A 305 -18.44 -15.42 17.04
CA HIS A 305 -18.44 -13.97 16.92
C HIS A 305 -17.95 -13.46 15.57
N ARG A 306 -18.32 -12.22 15.27
CA ARG A 306 -17.73 -11.38 14.22
C ARG A 306 -17.84 -9.93 14.66
N PHE A 307 -16.99 -9.09 14.08
CA PHE A 307 -17.00 -7.65 14.32
C PHE A 307 -16.94 -6.87 13.02
N TRP A 308 -17.38 -5.61 13.02
CA TRP A 308 -17.40 -4.72 11.86
C TRP A 308 -17.58 -3.25 12.28
N ALA A 309 -17.36 -2.33 11.35
CA ALA A 309 -17.72 -0.91 11.53
C ALA A 309 -19.23 -0.71 11.49
N GLU A 310 -19.81 -0.19 12.58
CA GLU A 310 -21.26 -0.04 12.69
C GLU A 310 -21.77 1.12 11.83
N ALA A 311 -22.82 0.86 11.03
CA ALA A 311 -23.48 1.88 10.23
C ALA A 311 -24.38 2.79 11.09
N PRO A 312 -24.51 4.10 10.76
CA PRO A 312 -23.84 4.79 9.66
C PRO A 312 -22.35 5.04 9.95
N VAL A 313 -21.48 4.72 8.99
CA VAL A 313 -20.02 4.91 9.15
C VAL A 313 -19.66 6.32 8.66
N THR A 314 -19.58 7.26 9.60
CA THR A 314 -19.26 8.68 9.32
C THR A 314 -17.79 9.04 9.54
N GLU A 315 -17.02 8.19 10.23
CA GLU A 315 -15.61 8.38 10.53
C GLU A 315 -14.88 7.03 10.54
N ASP A 316 -13.54 7.07 10.45
CA ASP A 316 -12.71 5.87 10.46
C ASP A 316 -12.84 5.14 11.81
N LEU A 317 -13.18 3.84 11.75
CA LEU A 317 -13.13 2.98 12.93
C LEU A 317 -11.67 2.60 13.17
N VAL A 318 -11.16 2.94 14.36
CA VAL A 318 -9.83 2.55 14.81
C VAL A 318 -9.93 1.88 16.17
N PHE A 319 -9.36 0.68 16.29
CA PHE A 319 -9.41 -0.10 17.53
C PHE A 319 -8.17 -0.97 17.70
N ARG A 320 -7.89 -1.33 18.94
CA ARG A 320 -6.86 -2.29 19.33
C ARG A 320 -7.52 -3.65 19.58
N VAL A 321 -6.94 -4.69 19.01
CA VAL A 321 -7.33 -6.10 19.22
C VAL A 321 -6.14 -6.93 19.68
N TRP A 322 -6.36 -7.80 20.65
CA TRP A 322 -5.35 -8.75 21.13
C TRP A 322 -6.00 -10.02 21.66
N ALA A 323 -5.22 -11.09 21.76
CA ALA A 323 -5.70 -12.39 22.21
C ALA A 323 -4.88 -12.91 23.40
N GLU A 324 -5.50 -13.62 24.33
CA GLU A 324 -4.81 -14.28 25.45
C GLU A 324 -5.24 -15.74 25.59
N PRO A 325 -4.32 -16.68 25.88
CA PRO A 325 -2.89 -16.46 26.13
C PRO A 325 -2.08 -16.26 24.83
N GLN A 326 -1.02 -15.46 24.90
CA GLN A 326 -0.15 -15.12 23.76
C GLN A 326 0.83 -16.23 23.34
N ASN A 327 1.17 -17.16 24.26
CA ASN A 327 2.26 -18.14 24.10
C ASN A 327 1.79 -19.52 23.60
N LEU A 328 0.73 -19.58 22.81
CA LEU A 328 0.23 -20.84 22.27
C LEU A 328 1.07 -21.30 21.07
N ASN A 329 1.16 -22.63 20.87
CA ASN A 329 1.76 -23.19 19.67
C ASN A 329 0.95 -22.83 18.38
N ARG A 330 -0.32 -22.49 18.55
CA ARG A 330 -1.26 -22.04 17.50
C ARG A 330 -2.14 -20.95 18.10
N GLY A 331 -2.26 -19.81 17.45
CA GLY A 331 -3.04 -18.69 17.97
C GLY A 331 -3.00 -17.46 17.08
N PHE A 332 -3.81 -16.49 17.44
CA PHE A 332 -3.82 -15.13 16.93
C PHE A 332 -2.47 -14.47 17.26
N ASP A 333 -1.55 -14.58 16.32
CA ASP A 333 -0.21 -14.03 16.40
C ASP A 333 0.18 -13.34 15.08
N GLU A 334 1.32 -12.64 15.09
CA GLU A 334 1.81 -11.91 13.91
C GLU A 334 2.02 -12.83 12.70
N ALA A 335 2.45 -14.08 12.93
CA ALA A 335 2.71 -15.02 11.84
C ALA A 335 1.40 -15.44 11.15
N PHE A 336 0.37 -15.76 11.93
CA PHE A 336 -0.96 -16.07 11.42
C PHE A 336 -1.52 -14.88 10.63
N LEU A 337 -1.55 -13.68 11.24
CA LEU A 337 -2.13 -12.49 10.61
C LEU A 337 -1.43 -12.14 9.29
N ARG A 338 -0.09 -12.17 9.27
CA ARG A 338 0.67 -11.89 8.04
C ARG A 338 0.32 -12.87 6.93
N ASN A 339 0.25 -14.17 7.23
CA ASN A 339 -0.08 -15.18 6.23
C ASN A 339 -1.53 -15.09 5.77
N TYR A 340 -2.47 -14.92 6.70
CA TYR A 340 -3.89 -14.85 6.41
C TYR A 340 -4.23 -13.62 5.56
N LEU A 341 -3.75 -12.44 5.97
CA LEU A 341 -3.98 -11.19 5.25
C LEU A 341 -3.19 -11.12 3.94
N GLY A 342 -1.95 -11.63 3.92
CA GLY A 342 -1.14 -11.71 2.71
C GLY A 342 -1.81 -12.56 1.63
N PHE A 343 -2.31 -13.74 2.00
CA PHE A 343 -3.04 -14.62 1.10
C PHE A 343 -4.33 -13.99 0.56
N LEU A 344 -5.13 -13.35 1.42
CA LEU A 344 -6.36 -12.67 0.99
C LEU A 344 -6.08 -11.51 0.04
N ARG A 345 -5.04 -10.72 0.33
CA ARG A 345 -4.61 -9.62 -0.54
C ARG A 345 -4.16 -10.11 -1.91
N ASP A 346 -3.35 -11.16 -1.96
CA ASP A 346 -2.91 -11.72 -3.24
C ASP A 346 -4.08 -12.29 -4.05
N CYS A 347 -5.08 -12.88 -3.40
CA CYS A 347 -6.32 -13.30 -4.07
C CYS A 347 -7.09 -12.09 -4.64
N GLU A 348 -7.22 -11.01 -3.87
CA GLU A 348 -7.87 -9.77 -4.29
C GLU A 348 -7.13 -9.09 -5.46
N ASP A 349 -5.81 -8.93 -5.35
CA ASP A 349 -4.95 -8.33 -6.37
C ASP A 349 -5.00 -9.11 -7.70
N GLN A 350 -5.29 -10.42 -7.64
CA GLN A 350 -5.46 -11.29 -8.81
C GLN A 350 -6.94 -11.47 -9.23
N ASN A 351 -7.90 -10.87 -8.52
CA ASN A 351 -9.33 -11.05 -8.72
C ASN A 351 -9.78 -12.53 -8.71
N ILE A 352 -9.24 -13.31 -7.77
CA ILE A 352 -9.53 -14.74 -7.56
C ILE A 352 -10.26 -14.92 -6.23
N GLN A 353 -11.23 -15.85 -6.19
CA GLN A 353 -11.87 -16.23 -4.94
C GLN A 353 -10.91 -17.01 -4.03
N PRO A 354 -10.72 -16.60 -2.76
CA PRO A 354 -9.86 -17.30 -1.83
C PRO A 354 -10.27 -18.77 -1.64
N SER A 355 -9.30 -19.67 -1.69
CA SER A 355 -9.53 -21.10 -1.46
C SER A 355 -9.97 -21.36 -0.01
N ILE A 356 -11.15 -21.95 0.16
CA ILE A 356 -11.67 -22.33 1.48
C ILE A 356 -10.74 -23.30 2.23
N PHE A 357 -9.98 -24.12 1.50
CA PHE A 357 -9.06 -25.10 2.09
C PHE A 357 -7.80 -24.41 2.63
N GLN A 358 -7.27 -23.43 1.91
CA GLN A 358 -6.16 -22.60 2.38
C GLN A 358 -6.59 -21.76 3.59
N LEU A 359 -7.78 -21.14 3.53
CA LEU A 359 -8.32 -20.37 4.66
C LEU A 359 -8.54 -21.26 5.89
N ALA A 360 -9.05 -22.47 5.73
CA ALA A 360 -9.19 -23.43 6.82
C ALA A 360 -7.82 -23.83 7.41
N LEU A 361 -6.79 -24.02 6.57
CA LEU A 361 -5.44 -24.36 7.02
C LEU A 361 -4.76 -23.21 7.78
N LEU A 362 -4.84 -21.98 7.26
CA LEU A 362 -4.32 -20.79 7.94
C LEU A 362 -5.06 -20.51 9.23
N GLY A 363 -6.39 -20.57 9.21
CA GLY A 363 -7.25 -20.42 10.38
C GLY A 363 -6.90 -21.44 11.46
N TRP A 364 -6.69 -22.70 11.10
CA TRP A 364 -6.26 -23.73 12.04
C TRP A 364 -4.91 -23.41 12.71
N GLY A 365 -3.96 -22.83 11.96
CA GLY A 365 -2.69 -22.35 12.51
C GLY A 365 -2.85 -21.17 13.47
N GLY A 366 -3.87 -20.34 13.25
CA GLY A 366 -4.25 -19.19 14.07
C GLY A 366 -5.28 -19.48 15.16
N ASP A 367 -5.56 -20.75 15.45
CA ASP A 367 -6.61 -21.18 16.40
C ASP A 367 -8.01 -20.58 16.09
N THR A 368 -8.25 -20.28 14.81
CA THR A 368 -9.43 -19.59 14.31
C THR A 368 -10.23 -20.53 13.40
N LEU A 369 -11.46 -20.84 13.76
CA LEU A 369 -12.37 -21.65 12.95
C LEU A 369 -13.47 -20.77 12.35
N LEU A 370 -13.70 -20.89 11.04
CA LEU A 370 -14.83 -20.24 10.40
C LEU A 370 -16.12 -20.93 10.83
N SER A 371 -17.13 -20.16 11.22
CA SER A 371 -18.43 -20.69 11.61
C SER A 371 -19.45 -20.44 10.51
N PRO A 372 -20.23 -21.44 10.08
CA PRO A 372 -21.38 -21.20 9.22
C PRO A 372 -22.43 -20.34 9.96
N PRO A 373 -23.38 -19.72 9.22
CA PRO A 373 -24.42 -18.87 9.80
C PRO A 373 -25.52 -19.66 10.54
N PHE A 374 -25.36 -20.97 10.72
CA PHE A 374 -26.25 -21.84 11.48
C PHE A 374 -25.47 -22.58 12.57
N TRP A 375 -26.16 -23.01 13.63
CA TRP A 375 -25.50 -23.65 14.77
C TRP A 375 -24.98 -25.04 14.44
N VAL A 376 -23.72 -25.31 14.80
CA VAL A 376 -23.05 -26.62 14.64
C VAL A 376 -22.25 -26.93 15.91
N PRO A 377 -22.35 -28.13 16.52
CA PRO A 377 -21.53 -28.49 17.68
C PRO A 377 -20.03 -28.25 17.44
N LEU A 378 -19.33 -27.65 18.41
CA LEU A 378 -17.94 -27.22 18.23
C LEU A 378 -17.00 -28.38 17.84
N TRP A 379 -17.23 -29.57 18.37
CA TRP A 379 -16.44 -30.76 18.04
C TRP A 379 -16.63 -31.20 16.58
N ILE A 380 -17.85 -31.10 16.03
CA ILE A 380 -18.13 -31.38 14.61
C ILE A 380 -17.44 -30.32 13.75
N LEU A 381 -17.60 -29.05 14.10
CA LEU A 381 -16.99 -27.94 13.36
C LEU A 381 -15.46 -28.07 13.31
N ARG A 382 -14.85 -28.45 14.44
CA ARG A 382 -13.41 -28.68 14.56
C ARG A 382 -12.96 -29.90 13.74
N LEU A 383 -13.69 -31.00 13.77
CA LEU A 383 -13.39 -32.18 12.94
C LEU A 383 -13.47 -31.83 11.45
N PHE A 384 -14.52 -31.12 11.04
CA PHE A 384 -14.70 -30.69 9.66
C PHE A 384 -13.56 -29.77 9.20
N HIS A 385 -13.18 -28.77 10.02
CA HIS A 385 -12.03 -27.90 9.72
C HIS A 385 -10.73 -28.67 9.64
N PHE A 386 -10.51 -29.66 10.52
CA PHE A 386 -9.33 -30.50 10.47
C PHE A 386 -9.22 -31.23 9.12
N ILE A 387 -10.33 -31.81 8.65
CA ILE A 387 -10.41 -32.50 7.36
C ILE A 387 -10.11 -31.52 6.22
N LEU A 388 -10.79 -30.37 6.18
CA LEU A 388 -10.56 -29.36 5.14
C LEU A 388 -9.12 -28.87 5.11
N ALA A 389 -8.55 -28.57 6.29
CA ALA A 389 -7.21 -28.02 6.41
C ALA A 389 -6.12 -29.05 6.08
N HIS A 390 -6.15 -30.22 6.69
CA HIS A 390 -5.02 -31.16 6.65
C HIS A 390 -5.20 -32.24 5.59
N LEU A 391 -6.38 -32.85 5.52
CA LEU A 391 -6.61 -33.94 4.57
C LEU A 391 -6.76 -33.40 3.15
N VAL A 392 -7.58 -32.36 2.97
CA VAL A 392 -7.78 -31.77 1.64
C VAL A 392 -6.72 -30.73 1.34
N GLY A 393 -6.61 -29.70 2.18
CA GLY A 393 -5.71 -28.58 1.92
C GLY A 393 -4.25 -29.01 1.83
N ARG A 394 -3.71 -29.54 2.93
CA ARG A 394 -2.28 -29.90 3.00
C ARG A 394 -1.94 -31.15 2.19
N LEU A 395 -2.63 -32.26 2.41
CA LEU A 395 -2.26 -33.55 1.79
C LEU A 395 -2.65 -33.66 0.31
N LEU A 396 -3.88 -33.28 -0.07
CA LEU A 396 -4.33 -33.42 -1.46
C LEU A 396 -3.95 -32.22 -2.34
N LEU A 397 -4.04 -30.99 -1.83
CA LEU A 397 -3.81 -29.76 -2.61
C LEU A 397 -2.42 -29.15 -2.41
N GLY A 398 -1.63 -29.64 -1.45
CA GLY A 398 -0.26 -29.17 -1.22
C GLY A 398 -0.15 -27.79 -0.55
N TYR A 399 -1.23 -27.31 0.08
CA TYR A 399 -1.22 -26.03 0.78
C TYR A 399 -0.35 -26.03 2.04
N THR A 400 0.24 -24.88 2.37
CA THR A 400 1.10 -24.72 3.55
C THR A 400 0.46 -23.78 4.58
N SER A 401 0.85 -23.94 5.85
CA SER A 401 0.36 -23.10 6.95
C SER A 401 1.15 -21.79 7.11
N SER A 402 2.23 -21.60 6.34
CA SER A 402 3.03 -20.38 6.31
C SER A 402 3.77 -20.26 4.97
N TYR A 403 3.93 -19.04 4.50
CA TYR A 403 4.66 -18.66 3.30
C TYR A 403 5.77 -17.68 3.67
N PRO A 404 7.04 -17.94 3.29
CA PRO A 404 8.17 -17.04 3.55
C PRO A 404 7.95 -15.61 3.04
N GLU A 405 7.16 -15.45 1.98
CA GLU A 405 6.81 -14.18 1.35
C GLU A 405 5.99 -13.28 2.29
N TYR A 406 5.12 -13.88 3.11
CA TYR A 406 4.30 -13.16 4.08
C TYR A 406 4.98 -13.07 5.45
N ASN A 407 5.73 -14.10 5.83
CA ASN A 407 6.44 -14.14 7.10
C ASN A 407 7.89 -14.66 6.96
N PRO A 408 8.86 -13.76 6.68
CA PRO A 408 10.25 -14.15 6.48
C PRO A 408 10.95 -14.67 7.74
N LYS A 409 10.31 -14.61 8.91
CA LYS A 409 10.85 -15.12 10.20
C LYS A 409 10.37 -16.53 10.55
N SER A 410 9.42 -17.13 9.82
CA SER A 410 8.87 -18.44 10.19
C SER A 410 9.66 -19.62 9.60
N ASN A 411 10.75 -20.00 10.25
CA ASN A 411 11.07 -21.43 10.35
C ASN A 411 10.20 -21.99 11.49
N ARG A 412 8.89 -22.13 11.27
CA ARG A 412 8.10 -23.05 12.09
C ARG A 412 8.41 -24.42 11.51
N ASP A 413 9.28 -25.16 12.20
CA ASP A 413 9.65 -26.52 11.79
C ASP A 413 8.40 -27.34 11.45
N GLU A 414 8.36 -27.77 10.18
CA GLU A 414 7.38 -28.71 9.68
C GLU A 414 7.72 -30.10 10.23
N GLY A 415 7.12 -30.46 11.36
CA GLY A 415 7.17 -31.84 11.86
C GLY A 415 7.73 -31.94 13.26
N GLY A 416 6.85 -31.79 14.26
CA GLY A 416 7.19 -32.09 15.64
C GLY A 416 6.00 -31.91 16.53
N LEU A 417 5.32 -33.01 16.88
CA LEU A 417 4.64 -33.11 18.15
C LEU A 417 5.66 -32.71 19.21
N LYS A 418 5.52 -31.50 19.79
CA LYS A 418 6.24 -31.17 21.03
C LYS A 418 5.84 -32.24 22.05
N LYS A 419 6.77 -33.13 22.38
CA LYS A 419 6.61 -34.06 23.50
C LYS A 419 6.33 -33.23 24.74
N THR A 420 5.16 -33.46 25.34
CA THR A 420 4.94 -33.21 26.77
C THR A 420 5.96 -34.04 27.54
N VAL A 421 6.94 -33.38 28.16
CA VAL A 421 7.14 -33.18 29.62
C VAL A 421 8.12 -32.02 29.77
#